data_AF-T1AY33-F1
#
_entry.id   AF-T1AY33-F1
#
_cell.length_a   1.000
_cell.length_b   1.000
_cell.length_c   1.000
_cell.angle_alpha   90.00
_cell.angle_beta   90.00
_cell.angle_gamma   90.00
#
_symmetry.space_group_name_H-M   'P 1'
#
loop_
_entity.id
_entity.type
_entity.pdbx_description
1 polymer ?
#
loop_
_entity_poly.entity_id
_entity_poly.type
_entity_poly.pdbx_seq_one_letter_code
_entity_poly.pdbx_strand_id
1 'polypeptide(L)'
;NLIQIKTRVGRSGQTAAMTPHVPQAPRFDAELIRRYDVSGPRYTSYPTAPQFQAGFGEAELRAEARASNEDPIPRDLSLYVHVPFCLSPCFYCGCTRLITRDRAKGEHYLARLYREIEQTAPLFDRDREVVQLHFGGGTPNFLDAQQMQDLLQVLGRHFNLSNAASREFGIEMDPRRVDAEYVRTLAGLGFNRLSVGIQDFDPRCRRRSIACKAWRTPPRCWRPRAARAFAHSAWT
;
A
#
# COMPACT_ATOMS: atom_id res chain seq x y z
N ASN A 1 -12.36 -5.61 7.32
CA ASN A 1 -10.98 -5.58 7.85
C ASN A 1 -10.28 -4.36 7.31
N LEU A 2 -9.83 -3.46 8.20
CA LEU A 2 -9.10 -2.23 7.89
C LEU A 2 -7.58 -2.48 7.80
N ILE A 3 -7.12 -3.58 8.40
CA ILE A 3 -5.76 -4.10 8.26
C ILE A 3 -5.80 -5.48 7.58
N GLN A 4 -4.86 -5.73 6.68
CA GLN A 4 -4.64 -7.04 6.08
C GLN A 4 -3.23 -7.51 6.43
N ILE A 5 -3.12 -8.78 6.80
CA ILE A 5 -1.86 -9.43 7.17
C ILE A 5 -1.62 -10.51 6.13
N LYS A 6 -0.48 -10.46 5.47
CA LYS A 6 -0.04 -11.46 4.51
C LYS A 6 1.29 -12.01 4.96
N THR A 7 1.50 -13.29 4.73
CA THR A 7 2.80 -13.92 4.95
C THR A 7 3.56 -13.83 3.65
N ARG A 8 4.78 -13.30 3.68
CA ARG A 8 5.58 -13.14 2.47
C ARG A 8 5.89 -14.54 1.95
N VAL A 9 5.37 -14.88 0.77
CA VAL A 9 5.76 -16.14 0.11
C VAL A 9 7.29 -16.12 0.04
N GLY A 10 7.94 -17.09 0.68
CA GLY A 10 9.38 -17.21 0.61
C GLY A 10 9.81 -17.21 -0.84
N ARG A 11 10.98 -16.64 -1.17
CA ARG A 11 11.63 -17.00 -2.42
C ARG A 11 11.80 -18.52 -2.35
N SER A 12 10.93 -19.27 -3.04
CA SER A 12 11.13 -20.69 -3.17
C SER A 12 12.54 -20.88 -3.68
N GLY A 13 13.30 -21.76 -3.04
CA GLY A 13 14.69 -22.10 -3.40
C GLY A 13 14.82 -22.78 -4.77
N GLN A 14 13.96 -22.46 -5.73
CA GLN A 14 14.19 -22.74 -7.13
C GLN A 14 15.17 -21.69 -7.66
N THR A 15 16.45 -21.85 -7.34
CA THR A 15 17.51 -21.50 -8.28
C THR A 15 17.46 -22.47 -9.45
N ALA A 16 16.34 -22.50 -10.19
CA ALA A 16 16.44 -22.79 -11.60
C ALA A 16 17.32 -21.66 -12.14
N ALA A 17 18.48 -21.99 -12.69
CA ALA A 17 19.28 -21.03 -13.42
C ALA A 17 18.39 -20.52 -14.57
N MET A 18 17.65 -19.45 -14.31
CA MET A 18 16.99 -18.68 -15.34
C MET A 18 18.13 -18.11 -16.14
N THR A 19 18.43 -18.74 -17.27
CA THR A 19 19.20 -18.13 -18.34
C THR A 19 18.69 -16.70 -18.46
N PRO A 20 19.56 -15.67 -18.40
CA PRO A 20 19.12 -14.29 -18.46
C PRO A 20 18.34 -14.10 -19.76
N HIS A 21 17.02 -14.19 -19.68
CA HIS A 21 16.14 -13.88 -20.77
C HIS A 21 16.21 -12.37 -20.87
N VAL A 22 17.08 -11.87 -21.73
CA VAL A 22 17.06 -10.47 -22.14
C VAL A 22 15.63 -10.25 -22.65
N PRO A 23 14.79 -9.47 -21.96
CA PRO A 23 13.42 -9.28 -22.40
C PRO A 23 13.49 -8.66 -23.79
N GLN A 24 13.11 -9.42 -24.82
CA GLN A 24 12.95 -8.83 -26.13
C GLN A 24 11.84 -7.78 -25.99
N ALA A 25 12.07 -6.59 -26.51
CA ALA A 25 11.03 -5.58 -26.55
C ALA A 25 9.80 -6.20 -27.24
N PRO A 26 8.60 -6.11 -26.62
CA PRO A 26 7.41 -6.67 -27.22
C PRO A 26 7.23 -6.04 -28.61
N ARG A 27 7.07 -6.88 -29.64
CA ARG A 27 6.77 -6.39 -30.98
C ARG A 27 5.32 -5.90 -30.97
N PHE A 28 5.12 -4.65 -31.38
CA PHE A 28 3.79 -4.10 -31.52
C PHE A 28 3.05 -4.84 -32.66
N ASP A 29 1.92 -5.45 -32.32
CA ASP A 29 1.05 -6.13 -33.26
C ASP A 29 -0.38 -5.63 -33.07
N ALA A 30 -0.81 -4.74 -33.96
CA ALA A 30 -2.13 -4.12 -33.91
C ALA A 30 -3.27 -5.11 -34.15
N GLU A 31 -3.03 -6.21 -34.88
CA GLU A 31 -4.05 -7.22 -35.09
C GLU A 31 -4.23 -8.09 -33.85
N LEU A 32 -3.12 -8.47 -33.21
CA LEU A 32 -3.15 -9.23 -31.97
C LEU A 32 -3.83 -8.44 -30.85
N ILE A 33 -3.48 -7.16 -30.70
CA ILE A 33 -4.10 -6.28 -29.69
C ILE A 33 -5.61 -6.17 -29.96
N ARG A 34 -6.03 -5.86 -31.19
CA ARG A 34 -7.46 -5.76 -31.53
C ARG A 34 -8.22 -7.07 -31.30
N ARG A 35 -7.58 -8.22 -31.52
CA ARG A 35 -8.18 -9.54 -31.31
C ARG A 35 -8.45 -9.83 -29.83
N TYR A 36 -7.60 -9.35 -28.92
CA TYR A 36 -7.64 -9.66 -27.49
C TYR A 36 -8.00 -8.48 -26.58
N ASP A 37 -8.33 -7.31 -27.13
CA ASP A 37 -8.89 -6.16 -26.42
C ASP A 37 -10.37 -6.41 -26.03
N VAL A 38 -10.57 -7.47 -25.23
CA VAL A 38 -11.87 -7.90 -24.71
C VAL A 38 -11.83 -7.89 -23.19
N SER A 39 -12.99 -7.81 -22.54
CA SER A 39 -13.07 -7.80 -21.08
C SER A 39 -12.54 -9.10 -20.49
N GLY A 40 -11.36 -9.05 -19.88
CA GLY A 40 -10.74 -10.17 -19.16
C GLY A 40 -10.90 -10.07 -17.64
N PRO A 41 -10.73 -11.19 -16.91
CA PRO A 41 -10.67 -11.16 -15.45
C PRO A 41 -9.48 -10.34 -14.95
N ARG A 42 -9.69 -9.54 -13.90
CA ARG A 42 -8.62 -8.80 -13.24
C ARG A 42 -7.84 -9.72 -12.30
N TYR A 43 -6.74 -10.27 -12.78
CA TYR A 43 -5.81 -11.10 -11.99
C TYR A 43 -4.99 -10.26 -11.01
N THR A 44 -5.65 -9.80 -9.95
CA THR A 44 -5.00 -9.13 -8.80
C THR A 44 -4.58 -10.12 -7.71
N SER A 45 -5.17 -11.31 -7.72
CA SER A 45 -4.82 -12.48 -6.90
C SER A 45 -5.27 -13.75 -7.62
N TYR A 46 -4.76 -14.90 -7.20
CA TYR A 46 -5.30 -16.20 -7.58
C TYR A 46 -5.52 -17.08 -6.32
N PRO A 47 -6.74 -17.58 -6.07
CA PRO A 47 -7.99 -17.26 -6.77
C PRO A 47 -8.36 -15.77 -6.72
N THR A 48 -9.19 -15.32 -7.67
CA THR A 48 -9.63 -13.92 -7.75
C THR A 48 -10.73 -13.62 -6.71
N ALA A 49 -10.92 -12.35 -6.34
CA ALA A 49 -11.93 -11.93 -5.35
C ALA A 49 -13.37 -12.46 -5.58
N PRO A 50 -13.87 -12.61 -6.83
CA PRO A 50 -15.19 -13.25 -7.05
C PRO A 50 -15.30 -14.68 -6.55
N GLN A 51 -14.18 -15.36 -6.28
CA GLN A 51 -14.14 -16.70 -5.72
C GLN A 51 -14.22 -16.71 -4.19
N PHE A 52 -14.23 -15.54 -3.53
CA PHE A 52 -14.37 -15.47 -2.07
C PHE A 52 -15.77 -15.91 -1.66
N GLN A 53 -15.84 -16.79 -0.66
CA GLN A 53 -17.07 -17.39 -0.18
C GLN A 53 -17.39 -16.89 1.23
N ALA A 54 -18.67 -16.78 1.57
CA ALA A 54 -19.11 -16.36 2.90
C ALA A 54 -18.79 -17.38 4.00
N GLY A 55 -18.43 -18.61 3.64
CA GLY A 55 -18.06 -19.67 4.59
C GLY A 55 -16.69 -19.51 5.25
N PHE A 56 -15.88 -18.53 4.83
CA PHE A 56 -14.62 -18.20 5.49
C PHE A 56 -14.86 -17.11 6.56
N GLY A 57 -14.91 -17.52 7.83
CA GLY A 57 -15.18 -16.67 8.97
C GLY A 57 -14.00 -16.56 9.94
N GLU A 58 -14.30 -16.23 11.20
CA GLU A 58 -13.28 -16.04 12.23
C GLU A 58 -12.55 -17.35 12.58
N ALA A 59 -13.27 -18.46 12.65
CA ALA A 59 -12.69 -19.76 13.01
C ALA A 59 -11.65 -20.20 11.97
N GLU A 60 -11.98 -20.06 10.69
CA GLU A 60 -11.09 -20.37 9.57
C GLU A 60 -9.88 -19.43 9.57
N LEU A 61 -10.09 -18.12 9.78
CA LEU A 61 -8.99 -17.15 9.89
C LEU A 61 -8.00 -17.52 11.01
N ARG A 62 -8.50 -17.89 12.19
CA ARG A 62 -7.67 -18.30 13.33
C ARG A 62 -6.93 -19.60 13.04
N ALA A 63 -7.58 -20.55 12.38
CA ALA A 63 -6.95 -21.81 11.99
C ALA A 63 -5.80 -21.58 10.99
N GLU A 64 -6.02 -20.75 9.97
CA GLU A 64 -4.98 -20.39 8.99
C GLU A 64 -3.82 -19.61 9.61
N ALA A 65 -4.09 -18.70 10.54
CA ALA A 65 -3.05 -17.98 11.28
C ALA A 65 -2.20 -18.94 12.12
N ARG A 66 -2.84 -19.87 12.84
CA ARG A 66 -2.16 -20.93 13.60
C ARG A 66 -1.31 -21.81 12.69
N ALA A 67 -1.88 -22.33 11.61
CA ALA A 67 -1.16 -23.17 10.66
C ALA A 67 0.05 -22.43 10.07
N SER A 68 -0.08 -21.14 9.78
CA SER A 68 1.05 -20.32 9.32
C SER A 68 2.15 -20.11 10.38
N ASN A 69 1.81 -20.13 11.67
CA ASN A 69 2.79 -20.03 12.75
C ASN A 69 3.51 -21.37 12.95
N GLU A 70 2.82 -22.49 12.69
CA GLU A 70 3.36 -23.85 12.81
C GLU A 70 4.20 -24.30 11.59
N ASP A 71 4.29 -23.48 10.52
CA ASP A 71 5.23 -23.69 9.41
C ASP A 71 6.65 -23.88 9.99
N PRO A 72 7.43 -24.92 9.60
CA PRO A 72 8.77 -25.17 10.16
C PRO A 72 9.75 -23.98 10.03
N ILE A 73 9.50 -23.12 9.04
CA ILE A 73 10.15 -21.83 8.86
C ILE A 73 9.03 -20.81 8.63
N PRO A 74 8.48 -20.21 9.71
CA PRO A 74 7.41 -19.23 9.58
C PRO A 74 7.87 -18.05 8.73
N ARG A 75 7.06 -17.69 7.74
CA ARG A 75 7.37 -16.58 6.83
C ARG A 75 7.27 -15.22 7.54
N ASP A 76 8.05 -14.25 7.09
CA ASP A 76 7.89 -12.86 7.52
C ASP A 76 6.50 -12.32 7.18
N LEU A 77 6.09 -11.28 7.90
CA LEU A 77 4.80 -10.62 7.73
C LEU A 77 4.89 -9.40 6.79
N SER A 78 3.78 -9.18 6.10
CA SER A 78 3.49 -8.00 5.30
C SER A 78 2.15 -7.42 5.76
N LEU A 79 2.14 -6.16 6.16
CA LEU A 79 0.96 -5.46 6.63
C LEU A 79 0.46 -4.47 5.57
N TYR A 80 -0.85 -4.46 5.32
CA TYR A 80 -1.51 -3.42 4.53
C TYR A 80 -2.56 -2.72 5.37
N VAL A 81 -2.47 -1.39 5.45
CA VAL A 81 -3.43 -0.53 6.16
C VAL A 81 -4.23 0.27 5.14
N HIS A 82 -5.54 0.10 5.14
CA HIS A 82 -6.44 0.74 4.19
C HIS A 82 -7.04 2.03 4.76
N VAL A 83 -6.51 3.20 4.39
CA VAL A 83 -7.07 4.50 4.77
C VAL A 83 -8.10 4.93 3.71
N PRO A 84 -9.42 4.87 3.99
CA PRO A 84 -10.42 4.95 2.93
C PRO A 84 -10.75 6.40 2.54
N PHE A 85 -10.11 7.42 3.08
CA PHE A 85 -10.58 8.80 2.92
C PHE A 85 -9.92 9.54 1.76
N CYS A 86 -10.70 10.33 1.03
CA CYS A 86 -10.20 11.34 0.10
C CYS A 86 -10.91 12.67 0.33
N LEU A 87 -10.18 13.79 0.27
CA LEU A 87 -10.77 15.13 0.44
C LEU A 87 -11.56 15.61 -0.78
N SER A 88 -11.35 15.00 -1.94
CA SER A 88 -11.95 15.42 -3.21
C SER A 88 -12.10 14.22 -4.14
N PRO A 89 -13.18 14.17 -4.95
CA PRO A 89 -13.39 13.07 -5.87
C PRO A 89 -12.40 13.14 -7.04
N CYS A 90 -11.99 11.96 -7.50
CA CYS A 90 -11.31 11.75 -8.77
C CYS A 90 -12.25 10.96 -9.67
N PHE A 91 -12.71 11.53 -10.79
CA PHE A 91 -13.79 10.95 -11.60
C PHE A 91 -13.42 9.63 -12.30
N TYR A 92 -12.13 9.33 -12.42
CA TYR A 92 -11.63 8.06 -12.96
C TYR A 92 -11.38 6.99 -11.87
N CYS A 93 -11.50 7.34 -10.59
CA CYS A 93 -11.05 6.49 -9.50
C CYS A 93 -12.08 5.40 -9.16
N GLY A 94 -11.70 4.14 -9.42
CA GLY A 94 -12.42 2.93 -9.03
C GLY A 94 -11.95 2.29 -7.71
N CYS A 95 -11.15 3.00 -6.90
CA CYS A 95 -10.71 2.48 -5.59
C CYS A 95 -11.88 2.41 -4.59
N THR A 96 -11.74 1.61 -3.54
CA THR A 96 -12.61 1.69 -2.36
C THR A 96 -12.21 2.92 -1.54
N ARG A 97 -13.09 3.93 -1.50
CA ARG A 97 -12.85 5.22 -0.85
C ARG A 97 -14.15 5.95 -0.48
N LEU A 98 -14.04 6.81 0.52
CA LEU A 98 -15.04 7.71 1.07
C LEU A 98 -14.56 9.16 0.87
N ILE A 99 -15.36 9.95 0.15
CA ILE A 99 -15.07 11.37 -0.02
C ILE A 99 -15.61 12.13 1.20
N THR A 100 -14.72 12.82 1.92
CA THR A 100 -15.09 13.61 3.10
C THR A 100 -14.11 14.74 3.33
N ARG A 101 -14.60 15.88 3.82
CA ARG A 101 -13.75 16.99 4.32
C ARG A 101 -13.68 17.04 5.84
N ASP A 102 -14.58 16.31 6.51
CA ASP A 102 -14.60 16.16 7.95
C ASP A 102 -13.43 15.29 8.41
N ARG A 103 -12.49 15.91 9.12
CA ARG A 103 -11.27 15.27 9.63
C ARG A 103 -11.54 14.39 10.86
N ALA A 104 -12.62 14.62 11.61
CA ALA A 104 -12.97 13.81 12.77
C ALA A 104 -13.22 12.34 12.38
N LYS A 105 -13.61 12.08 11.12
CA LYS A 105 -13.71 10.71 10.59
C LYS A 105 -12.38 9.94 10.62
N GLY A 106 -11.24 10.63 10.52
CA GLY A 106 -9.92 10.02 10.66
C GLY A 106 -9.71 9.48 12.07
N GLU A 107 -10.08 10.24 13.09
CA GLU A 107 -9.98 9.85 14.50
C GLU A 107 -10.87 8.65 14.82
N HIS A 108 -12.14 8.69 14.39
CA HIS A 108 -13.06 7.56 14.56
C HIS A 108 -12.58 6.30 13.84
N TYR A 109 -12.01 6.45 12.65
CA TYR A 109 -11.39 5.35 11.92
C TYR A 109 -10.19 4.77 12.68
N LEU A 110 -9.27 5.60 13.18
CA LEU A 110 -8.11 5.15 13.94
C LEU A 110 -8.52 4.40 15.20
N ALA A 111 -9.52 4.89 15.94
CA ALA A 111 -10.04 4.19 17.11
C ALA A 111 -10.56 2.77 16.79
N ARG A 112 -11.16 2.57 15.61
CA ARG A 112 -11.59 1.25 15.14
C ARG A 112 -10.42 0.39 14.68
N LEU A 113 -9.48 0.98 13.93
CA LEU A 113 -8.28 0.31 13.45
C LEU A 113 -7.42 -0.19 14.62
N TYR A 114 -7.25 0.59 15.69
CA TYR A 114 -6.48 0.18 16.85
C TYR A 114 -7.08 -1.04 17.54
N ARG A 115 -8.41 -1.08 17.69
CA ARG A 115 -9.11 -2.27 18.22
C ARG A 115 -8.93 -3.48 17.32
N GLU A 116 -8.99 -3.29 16.00
CA GLU A 116 -8.75 -4.38 15.05
C GLU A 116 -7.31 -4.90 15.15
N ILE A 117 -6.31 -4.02 15.27
CA ILE A 117 -4.90 -4.39 15.51
C ILE A 117 -4.76 -5.17 16.82
N GLU A 118 -5.35 -4.69 17.91
CA GLU A 118 -5.33 -5.35 19.22
C GLU A 118 -5.93 -6.77 19.18
N GLN A 119 -6.96 -6.98 18.36
CA GLN A 119 -7.62 -8.27 18.21
C GLN A 119 -6.89 -9.23 17.25
N THR A 120 -6.28 -8.69 16.19
CA THR A 120 -5.68 -9.49 15.11
C THR A 120 -4.21 -9.81 15.34
N ALA A 121 -3.44 -8.89 15.94
CA ALA A 121 -2.01 -9.10 16.16
C ALA A 121 -1.68 -10.33 17.02
N PRO A 122 -2.43 -10.66 18.09
CA PRO A 122 -2.18 -11.86 18.90
C PRO A 122 -2.36 -13.19 18.15
N LEU A 123 -2.88 -13.18 16.92
CA LEU A 123 -2.98 -14.38 16.08
C LEU A 123 -1.64 -14.79 15.46
N PHE A 124 -0.65 -13.89 15.46
CA PHE A 124 0.66 -14.11 14.85
C PHE A 124 1.74 -14.08 15.93
N ASP A 125 2.74 -14.96 15.78
CA ASP A 125 3.82 -15.06 16.77
C ASP A 125 4.65 -13.77 16.83
N ARG A 126 5.09 -13.43 18.05
CA ARG A 126 5.72 -12.13 18.35
C ARG A 126 7.13 -11.98 17.76
N ASP A 127 7.79 -13.07 17.42
CA ASP A 127 9.11 -13.10 16.80
C ASP A 127 9.06 -12.93 15.27
N ARG A 128 7.87 -13.08 14.65
CA ARG A 128 7.70 -12.86 13.20
C ARG A 128 7.86 -11.40 12.84
N GLU A 129 8.90 -11.09 12.08
CA GLU A 129 9.17 -9.72 11.64
C GLU A 129 8.19 -9.26 10.56
N VAL A 130 7.74 -8.01 10.68
CA VAL A 130 7.08 -7.27 9.61
C VAL A 130 8.14 -6.61 8.74
N VAL A 131 8.44 -7.25 7.62
CA VAL A 131 9.43 -6.76 6.63
C VAL A 131 8.80 -5.84 5.58
N GLN A 132 7.47 -5.83 5.49
CA GLN A 132 6.74 -4.95 4.58
C GLN A 132 5.52 -4.32 5.25
N LEU A 133 5.35 -3.01 5.07
CA LEU A 133 4.20 -2.26 5.56
C LEU A 133 3.75 -1.30 4.46
N HIS A 134 2.49 -1.33 4.05
CA HIS A 134 1.98 -0.43 3.02
C HIS A 134 0.69 0.25 3.43
N PHE A 135 0.67 1.57 3.31
CA PHE A 135 -0.51 2.39 3.52
C PHE A 135 -1.09 2.78 2.16
N GLY A 136 -2.35 2.42 1.92
CA GLY A 136 -3.03 2.74 0.66
C GLY A 136 -4.54 2.92 0.83
N GLY A 137 -5.26 2.91 -0.29
CA GLY A 137 -6.72 2.92 -0.31
C GLY A 137 -7.28 4.18 -0.98
N GLY A 138 -7.76 5.12 -0.17
CA GLY A 138 -8.12 6.45 -0.61
C GLY A 138 -6.89 7.35 -0.69
N THR A 139 -6.56 7.99 0.43
CA THR A 139 -5.43 8.91 0.52
C THR A 139 -4.87 8.85 1.94
N PRO A 140 -3.83 8.04 2.20
CA PRO A 140 -3.21 7.91 3.51
C PRO A 140 -2.77 9.24 4.16
N ASN A 141 -2.29 10.22 3.37
CA ASN A 141 -2.04 11.58 3.85
C ASN A 141 -3.32 12.42 4.09
N PHE A 142 -4.47 11.75 4.26
CA PHE A 142 -5.62 12.28 4.97
C PHE A 142 -5.37 12.31 6.49
N LEU A 143 -4.58 11.37 7.02
CA LEU A 143 -4.11 11.42 8.39
C LEU A 143 -3.04 12.50 8.51
N ASP A 144 -3.06 13.26 9.60
CA ASP A 144 -1.97 14.19 9.89
C ASP A 144 -0.72 13.47 10.42
N ALA A 145 0.35 14.23 10.64
CA ALA A 145 1.64 13.71 11.07
C ALA A 145 1.56 13.01 12.43
N GLN A 146 0.79 13.55 13.37
CA GLN A 146 0.63 13.00 14.72
C GLN A 146 -0.14 11.69 14.65
N GLN A 147 -1.26 11.68 13.92
CA GLN A 147 -2.07 10.48 13.68
C GLN A 147 -1.27 9.35 13.02
N MET A 148 -0.40 9.69 12.07
CA MET A 148 0.48 8.71 11.42
C MET A 148 1.52 8.14 12.39
N GLN A 149 2.13 9.00 13.21
CA GLN A 149 3.05 8.59 14.25
C GLN A 149 2.39 7.66 15.28
N ASP A 150 1.20 8.04 15.78
CA ASP A 150 0.46 7.25 16.76
C ASP A 150 0.08 5.88 16.20
N LEU A 151 -0.33 5.82 14.93
CA LEU A 151 -0.63 4.55 14.27
C LEU A 151 0.61 3.67 14.10
N LEU A 152 1.77 4.22 13.72
CA LEU A 152 3.03 3.48 13.68
C LEU A 152 3.45 2.98 15.06
N GLN A 153 3.25 3.77 16.11
CA GLN A 153 3.51 3.35 17.49
C GLN A 153 2.59 2.19 17.90
N VAL A 154 1.28 2.28 17.61
CA VAL A 154 0.34 1.18 17.87
C VAL A 154 0.79 -0.08 17.13
N LEU A 155 1.09 0.02 15.83
CA LEU A 155 1.58 -1.12 15.05
C LEU A 155 2.85 -1.72 15.67
N GLY A 156 3.82 -0.90 16.07
CA GLY A 156 5.06 -1.35 16.72
C GLY A 156 4.89 -1.97 18.11
N ARG A 157 3.82 -1.63 18.85
CA ARG A 157 3.48 -2.31 20.11
C ARG A 157 2.90 -3.70 19.89
N HIS A 158 2.22 -3.91 18.76
CA HIS A 158 1.46 -5.12 18.48
C HIS A 158 2.20 -6.09 17.55
N PHE A 159 3.04 -5.60 16.65
CA PHE A 159 3.83 -6.37 15.71
C PHE A 159 5.32 -6.05 15.84
N ASN A 160 6.17 -7.04 15.54
CA ASN A 160 7.61 -6.85 15.47
C ASN A 160 7.99 -6.17 14.14
N LEU A 161 7.98 -4.84 14.11
CA LEU A 161 8.37 -4.08 12.92
C LEU A 161 9.87 -4.22 12.68
N SER A 162 10.26 -4.76 11.52
CA SER A 162 11.67 -5.01 11.21
C SER A 162 12.46 -3.69 11.23
N ASN A 163 13.71 -3.76 11.70
CA ASN A 163 14.68 -2.66 11.61
C ASN A 163 15.68 -2.87 10.46
N ALA A 164 15.53 -3.95 9.69
CA ALA A 164 16.43 -4.27 8.59
C ALA A 164 16.42 -3.18 7.51
N ALA A 165 17.58 -2.87 6.95
CA ALA A 165 17.69 -1.92 5.85
C ALA A 165 16.94 -2.36 4.58
N SER A 166 16.67 -3.66 4.44
CA SER A 166 15.95 -4.27 3.32
C SER A 166 14.43 -4.25 3.45
N ARG A 167 13.88 -3.78 4.58
CA ARG A 167 12.42 -3.67 4.78
C ARG A 167 11.80 -2.67 3.81
N GLU A 168 10.54 -2.86 3.44
CA GLU A 168 9.80 -1.95 2.56
C GLU A 168 8.60 -1.35 3.27
N PHE A 169 8.72 -0.09 3.70
CA PHE A 169 7.64 0.65 4.33
C PHE A 169 7.16 1.73 3.36
N GLY A 170 6.01 1.46 2.74
CA GLY A 170 5.40 2.20 1.66
C GLY A 170 4.16 2.98 2.07
N ILE A 171 3.93 4.11 1.39
CA ILE A 171 2.70 4.89 1.54
C ILE A 171 2.30 5.55 0.21
N GLU A 172 1.01 5.49 -0.11
CA GLU A 172 0.39 6.24 -1.19
C GLU A 172 0.03 7.66 -0.76
N MET A 173 0.26 8.64 -1.63
CA MET A 173 0.07 10.05 -1.30
C MET A 173 -0.64 10.82 -2.42
N ASP A 174 -1.57 11.69 -2.02
CA ASP A 174 -2.10 12.75 -2.86
C ASP A 174 -1.13 13.94 -2.86
N PRO A 175 -0.51 14.28 -4.01
CA PRO A 175 0.47 15.36 -4.09
C PRO A 175 -0.13 16.75 -3.84
N ARG A 176 -1.47 16.90 -3.84
CA ARG A 176 -2.15 18.18 -3.54
C ARG A 176 -2.11 18.56 -2.06
N ARG A 177 -1.78 17.59 -1.20
CA ARG A 177 -1.98 17.67 0.26
C ARG A 177 -0.74 17.22 1.02
N VAL A 178 0.43 17.45 0.44
CA VAL A 178 1.73 17.11 1.04
C VAL A 178 2.65 18.31 0.97
N ASP A 179 3.38 18.54 2.06
CA ASP A 179 4.48 19.48 2.12
C ASP A 179 5.80 18.77 2.49
N ALA A 180 6.90 19.54 2.54
CA ALA A 180 8.22 18.99 2.83
C ALA A 180 8.35 18.47 4.26
N GLU A 181 7.59 19.03 5.20
CA GLU A 181 7.66 18.68 6.59
C GLU A 181 7.02 17.32 6.82
N TYR A 182 5.83 17.10 6.27
CA TYR A 182 5.15 15.81 6.33
C TYR A 182 6.00 14.68 5.74
N VAL A 183 6.67 14.91 4.59
CA VAL A 183 7.59 13.93 3.98
C VAL A 183 8.78 13.62 4.89
N ARG A 184 9.35 14.63 5.56
CA ARG A 184 10.43 14.41 6.53
C ARG A 184 9.95 13.62 7.74
N THR A 185 8.74 13.91 8.24
CA THR A 185 8.13 13.14 9.32
C THR A 185 7.96 11.68 8.92
N LEU A 186 7.42 11.39 7.73
CA LEU A 186 7.31 10.01 7.24
C LEU A 186 8.66 9.30 7.16
N ALA A 187 9.70 9.98 6.67
CA ALA A 187 11.05 9.41 6.65
C ALA A 187 11.57 9.12 8.06
N GLY A 188 11.33 10.03 9.02
CA GLY A 188 11.67 9.84 10.43
C GLY A 188 10.91 8.69 11.10
N LEU A 189 9.67 8.43 10.66
CA LEU A 189 8.87 7.27 11.06
C LEU A 189 9.31 5.97 10.37
N GLY A 190 10.30 6.03 9.49
CA GLY A 190 10.89 4.87 8.84
C GLY A 190 10.22 4.45 7.53
N PHE A 191 9.36 5.28 6.92
CA PHE A 191 8.93 5.05 5.54
C PHE A 191 10.10 5.25 4.57
N ASN A 192 10.25 4.35 3.61
CA ASN A 192 11.33 4.37 2.62
C ASN A 192 10.85 4.16 1.18
N ARG A 193 9.53 4.07 0.97
CA ARG A 193 8.89 4.05 -0.35
C ARG A 193 7.66 4.98 -0.38
N LEU A 194 7.59 5.84 -1.39
CA LEU A 194 6.43 6.70 -1.63
C LEU A 194 5.83 6.41 -3.00
N SER A 195 4.51 6.33 -3.07
CA SER A 195 3.76 6.28 -4.32
C SER A 195 2.91 7.54 -4.46
N VAL A 196 3.00 8.21 -5.61
CA VAL A 196 2.34 9.51 -5.85
C VAL A 196 1.50 9.46 -7.10
N GLY A 197 0.19 9.67 -6.96
CA GLY A 197 -0.74 9.66 -8.08
C GLY A 197 -0.75 10.96 -8.88
N ILE A 198 0.14 11.11 -9.87
CA ILE A 198 0.18 12.29 -10.78
C ILE A 198 -0.92 12.24 -11.85
N GLN A 199 -1.18 11.04 -12.39
CA GLN A 199 -2.13 10.74 -13.46
C GLN A 199 -1.76 11.30 -14.84
N ASP A 200 -1.72 12.63 -15.00
CA ASP A 200 -1.50 13.28 -16.29
C ASP A 200 -0.93 14.70 -16.12
N PHE A 201 0.02 15.07 -16.99
CA PHE A 201 0.61 16.39 -17.07
C PHE A 201 -0.07 17.32 -18.11
N ASP A 202 -1.03 16.83 -18.91
CA ASP A 202 -1.78 17.64 -19.87
C ASP A 202 -2.71 18.64 -19.15
N PRO A 203 -2.52 19.97 -19.33
CA PRO A 203 -3.38 20.99 -18.74
C PRO A 203 -4.87 20.83 -19.06
N ARG A 204 -5.24 20.23 -20.20
CA ARG A 204 -6.63 20.01 -20.62
C ARG A 204 -7.30 18.93 -19.78
N CYS A 205 -6.61 17.80 -19.56
CA CYS A 205 -7.05 16.76 -18.64
C CYS A 205 -7.18 17.31 -17.21
N ARG A 206 -6.24 18.18 -16.78
CA ARG A 206 -6.29 18.85 -15.47
C ARG A 206 -7.49 19.79 -15.25
N ARG A 207 -8.01 20.41 -16.31
CA ARG A 207 -9.19 21.30 -16.18
C ARG A 207 -10.47 20.51 -16.07
N ARG A 208 -10.56 19.37 -16.77
CA ARG A 208 -11.76 18.51 -16.81
C ARG A 208 -11.88 17.59 -15.59
N SER A 209 -10.75 17.21 -14.98
CA SER A 209 -10.72 16.42 -13.74
C SER A 209 -10.18 17.24 -12.57
N ILE A 210 -10.98 17.41 -11.51
CA ILE A 210 -10.58 18.09 -10.26
C ILE A 210 -9.33 17.45 -9.63
N ALA A 211 -9.07 16.18 -9.95
CA ALA A 211 -7.92 15.40 -9.51
C ALA A 211 -6.55 15.99 -9.90
N CYS A 212 -6.38 16.45 -11.14
CA CYS A 212 -5.03 16.69 -11.67
C CYS A 212 -4.50 18.13 -11.47
N LYS A 213 -5.19 18.97 -10.68
CA LYS A 213 -4.83 20.40 -10.50
C LYS A 213 -3.52 20.68 -9.73
N ALA A 214 -2.81 19.64 -9.25
CA ALA A 214 -1.72 19.76 -8.27
C ALA A 214 -0.39 20.31 -8.82
N TRP A 215 -0.10 20.16 -10.12
CA TRP A 215 1.24 20.37 -10.67
C TRP A 215 1.29 21.59 -11.60
N ARG A 216 1.36 22.80 -11.03
CA ARG A 216 1.85 23.99 -11.75
C ARG A 216 3.37 24.15 -11.62
N THR A 217 3.96 23.58 -10.58
CA THR A 217 5.40 23.58 -10.27
C THR A 217 5.65 22.38 -9.36
N PRO A 218 6.69 21.53 -9.57
CA PRO A 218 7.03 20.50 -8.59
C PRO A 218 7.21 21.18 -7.22
N PRO A 219 6.44 20.79 -6.18
CA PRO A 219 6.55 21.48 -4.92
C PRO A 219 7.98 21.36 -4.39
N ARG A 220 8.48 22.41 -3.73
CA ARG A 220 9.88 22.49 -3.25
C ARG A 220 10.29 21.28 -2.40
N CYS A 221 9.34 20.54 -1.84
CA CYS A 221 9.52 19.28 -1.11
C CYS A 221 10.09 18.13 -1.93
N TRP A 222 9.99 18.16 -3.27
CA TRP A 222 10.56 17.11 -4.15
C TRP A 222 11.97 17.45 -4.64
N ARG A 223 12.59 18.52 -4.14
CA ARG A 223 13.98 18.85 -4.45
C ARG A 223 14.93 17.79 -3.84
N PRO A 224 16.11 17.56 -4.45
CA PRO A 224 16.98 16.41 -4.13
C PRO A 224 17.36 16.22 -2.66
N ARG A 225 17.32 17.27 -1.83
CA ARG A 225 17.67 17.16 -0.40
C ARG A 225 16.62 16.45 0.45
N ALA A 226 15.33 16.55 0.10
CA ALA A 226 14.25 15.83 0.79
C ALA A 226 13.98 14.45 0.16
N ALA A 227 14.21 14.31 -1.16
CA ALA A 227 14.06 13.05 -1.88
C ALA A 227 15.17 12.02 -1.59
N ARG A 228 16.32 12.43 -1.02
CA ARG A 228 17.42 11.52 -0.66
C ARG A 228 17.01 10.43 0.33
N ALA A 229 15.99 10.68 1.17
CA ALA A 229 15.45 9.68 2.09
C ALA A 229 14.65 8.56 1.40
N PHE A 230 14.24 8.75 0.15
CA PHE A 230 13.37 7.83 -0.61
C PHE A 230 14.00 7.34 -1.93
N ALA A 231 15.28 7.65 -2.17
CA ALA A 231 15.93 7.57 -3.48
C ALA A 231 16.24 6.13 -3.99
N HIS A 232 15.66 5.08 -3.42
CA HIS A 232 15.94 3.68 -3.82
C HIS A 232 14.73 2.90 -4.33
N SER A 233 13.53 3.48 -4.39
CA SER A 233 12.35 2.79 -4.92
C SER A 233 12.07 3.21 -6.36
N ALA A 234 12.56 2.42 -7.30
CA ALA A 234 12.24 2.54 -8.72
C ALA A 234 10.74 2.32 -8.95
N TRP A 235 10.21 3.09 -9.89
CA TRP A 235 8.86 2.97 -10.43
C TRP A 235 8.66 1.57 -11.00
N THR A 236 7.60 0.88 -10.55
CA THR A 236 6.98 -0.24 -11.27
C THR A 236 5.51 0.08 -11.44
#